data_AF-A0A438WI83-F1
#
_entry.id   AF-A0A438WI83-F1
#
_cell.length_a   1.000
_cell.length_b   1.000
_cell.length_c   1.000
_cell.angle_alpha   90.00
_cell.angle_beta   90.00
_cell.angle_gamma   90.00
#
_symmetry.space_group_name_H-M   'P 1'
#
loop_
_entity.id
_entity.type
_entity.pdbx_description
1 polymer ?
#
loop_
_entity_poly.entity_id
_entity_poly.type
_entity_poly.pdbx_seq_one_letter_code
_entity_poly.pdbx_strand_id
1 'polypeptide(L)'
;DKVVVRTIPNSSTRALALRTGEIMLMTGPNLNEVEQLEKLPNVVVDKSAGLLASWLSLNTQKKYFNNPLVRLAINHAINVDDYIKVIYEGFAQKMVNPFPPTIWGYNYNIKPYEYDLKKAKELLKQAGYPNGFKTTIFTTSTRNPK
;
A
#
# COMPACT_ATOMS: atom_id res chain seq x y z
N ASP A 1 -34.11 0.82 13.10
CA ASP A 1 -33.49 -0.32 12.38
C ASP A 1 -33.03 -0.01 10.95
N LYS A 2 -32.57 1.21 10.64
CA LYS A 2 -32.18 1.60 9.27
C LYS A 2 -30.67 1.81 9.19
N VAL A 3 -30.05 1.35 8.10
CA VAL A 3 -28.66 1.65 7.73
C VAL A 3 -28.67 2.45 6.44
N VAL A 4 -27.88 3.54 6.39
CA VAL A 4 -27.69 4.34 5.17
C VAL A 4 -26.23 4.28 4.77
N VAL A 5 -25.94 3.60 3.66
CA VAL A 5 -24.60 3.49 3.10
C VAL A 5 -24.35 4.68 2.17
N ARG A 6 -23.55 5.65 2.60
CA ARG A 6 -23.27 6.87 1.83
C ARG A 6 -21.94 6.75 1.07
N THR A 7 -21.92 7.29 -0.14
CA THR A 7 -20.68 7.46 -0.90
C THR A 7 -20.15 8.88 -0.68
N ILE A 8 -19.08 9.00 0.10
CA ILE A 8 -18.35 10.27 0.32
C ILE A 8 -16.91 10.03 -0.18
N PRO A 9 -16.57 10.35 -1.44
CA PRO A 9 -15.30 9.92 -2.04
C PRO A 9 -14.05 10.49 -1.37
N ASN A 10 -14.07 11.77 -0.98
CA ASN A 10 -12.95 12.43 -0.32
C ASN A 10 -12.87 11.98 1.16
N SER A 11 -11.73 11.43 1.56
CA SER A 11 -11.54 10.90 2.92
C SER A 11 -11.53 11.97 4.01
N SER A 12 -11.02 13.18 3.76
CA SER A 12 -11.07 14.29 4.72
C SER A 12 -12.51 14.79 4.93
N THR A 13 -13.30 14.88 3.85
CA THR A 13 -14.74 15.20 3.96
C THR A 13 -15.49 14.12 4.74
N ARG A 14 -15.11 12.85 4.58
CA ARG A 14 -15.68 11.73 5.33
C ARG A 14 -15.35 11.81 6.82
N ALA A 15 -14.10 12.13 7.15
CA ALA A 15 -13.67 12.37 8.54
C ALA A 15 -14.40 13.57 9.15
N LEU A 16 -14.59 14.67 8.41
CA LEU A 16 -15.38 15.81 8.88
C LEU A 16 -16.83 15.42 9.19
N ALA A 17 -17.48 14.64 8.31
CA ALA A 17 -18.84 14.14 8.55
C ALA A 17 -18.94 13.26 9.80
N LEU A 18 -17.88 12.52 10.15
CA LEU A 18 -17.82 11.78 11.41
C LEU A 18 -17.74 12.74 12.60
N ARG A 19 -16.91 13.78 12.50
CA ARG A 19 -16.73 14.79 13.56
C ARG A 19 -17.99 15.59 13.85
N THR A 20 -18.82 15.85 12.84
CA THR A 20 -20.10 16.57 12.98
C THR A 20 -21.26 15.66 13.39
N GLY A 21 -21.05 14.34 13.44
CA GLY A 21 -22.11 13.35 13.70
C GLY A 21 -23.04 13.10 12.52
N GLU A 22 -22.72 13.62 11.32
CA GLU A 22 -23.48 13.38 10.09
C GLU A 22 -23.37 11.91 9.63
N ILE A 23 -22.24 11.25 9.94
CA ILE A 23 -22.07 9.80 9.83
C ILE A 23 -21.57 9.23 11.17
N MET A 24 -21.80 7.94 11.39
CA MET A 24 -21.49 7.26 12.66
C MET A 24 -20.35 6.24 12.52
N LEU A 25 -20.04 5.82 11.29
CA LEU A 25 -18.98 4.87 10.96
C LEU A 25 -18.40 5.21 9.59
N MET A 26 -17.08 5.07 9.43
CA MET A 26 -16.41 5.20 8.15
C MET A 26 -15.27 4.19 8.00
N THR A 27 -15.01 3.80 6.75
CA THR A 27 -13.81 3.06 6.36
C THR A 27 -12.86 3.98 5.59
N GLY A 28 -11.59 3.59 5.45
CA GLY A 28 -10.59 4.30 4.65
C GLY A 28 -10.32 5.75 5.07
N PRO A 29 -9.97 6.01 6.34
CA PRO A 29 -9.50 7.34 6.76
C PRO A 29 -8.21 7.72 6.02
N ASN A 30 -7.94 9.02 5.95
CA ASN A 30 -6.56 9.45 5.72
C ASN A 30 -5.77 9.11 6.98
N LEU A 31 -4.64 8.40 6.83
CA LEU A 31 -3.92 7.86 7.99
C LEU A 31 -3.25 8.96 8.82
N ASN A 32 -2.89 10.07 8.20
CA ASN A 32 -2.37 11.25 8.91
C ASN A 32 -3.43 11.98 9.76
N GLU A 33 -4.73 11.70 9.57
CA GLU A 33 -5.82 12.27 10.38
C GLU A 33 -6.20 11.37 11.57
N VAL A 34 -5.73 10.12 11.60
CA VAL A 34 -6.11 9.12 12.61
C VAL A 34 -5.78 9.59 14.03
N GLU A 35 -4.58 10.12 14.25
CA GLU A 35 -4.15 10.63 15.56
C GLU A 35 -5.06 11.77 16.06
N GLN A 36 -5.53 12.62 15.14
CA GLN A 36 -6.45 13.71 15.50
C GLN A 36 -7.84 13.17 15.85
N LEU A 37 -8.34 12.19 15.08
CA LEU A 37 -9.67 11.60 15.31
C LEU A 37 -9.76 10.91 16.67
N GLU A 38 -8.72 10.21 17.11
CA GLU A 38 -8.67 9.52 18.40
C GLU A 38 -8.71 10.46 19.61
N LYS A 39 -8.32 11.72 19.43
CA LYS A 39 -8.33 12.73 20.49
C LYS A 39 -9.70 13.40 20.65
N LEU A 40 -10.64 13.14 19.75
CA LEU A 40 -11.97 13.76 19.81
C LEU A 40 -12.88 13.03 20.79
N PRO A 41 -13.72 13.78 21.53
CA PRO A 41 -14.74 13.15 22.35
C PRO A 41 -15.70 12.36 21.46
N ASN A 42 -16.13 11.19 21.95
CA ASN A 42 -17.11 10.31 21.29
C ASN A 42 -16.63 9.68 19.96
N VAL A 43 -15.34 9.72 19.65
CA VAL A 43 -14.77 9.03 18.49
C VAL A 43 -13.85 7.91 18.97
N VAL A 44 -14.02 6.72 18.40
CA VAL A 44 -13.12 5.58 18.58
C VAL A 44 -12.55 5.20 17.23
N VAL A 45 -11.25 4.91 17.17
CA VAL A 45 -10.60 4.39 15.97
C VAL A 45 -10.12 2.97 16.23
N ASP A 46 -10.91 2.02 15.73
CA ASP A 46 -10.62 0.60 15.78
C ASP A 46 -9.41 0.25 14.90
N LYS A 47 -8.47 -0.53 15.46
CA LYS A 47 -7.26 -0.98 14.78
C LYS A 47 -7.06 -2.46 15.02
N SER A 48 -6.66 -3.17 13.97
CA SER A 48 -6.20 -4.55 14.05
C SER A 48 -5.11 -4.77 13.00
N ALA A 49 -4.36 -5.87 13.12
CA ALA A 49 -3.34 -6.23 12.12
C ALA A 49 -3.93 -6.47 10.72
N GLY A 50 -5.21 -6.85 10.63
CA GLY A 50 -5.92 -7.06 9.37
C GLY A 50 -5.58 -8.37 8.64
N LEU A 51 -6.35 -8.63 7.59
CA LEU A 51 -6.16 -9.72 6.62
C LEU A 51 -5.83 -9.16 5.22
N LEU A 52 -5.20 -7.98 5.18
CA LEU A 52 -4.99 -7.20 3.97
C LEU A 52 -3.56 -7.36 3.45
N ALA A 53 -3.42 -7.33 2.12
CA ALA A 53 -2.16 -7.23 1.41
C ALA A 53 -2.30 -6.19 0.30
N SER A 54 -1.24 -5.43 0.03
CA SER A 54 -1.19 -4.41 -1.02
C SER A 54 0.14 -4.50 -1.74
N TRP A 55 0.11 -4.65 -3.07
CA TRP A 55 1.31 -4.82 -3.88
C TRP A 55 1.18 -4.13 -5.24
N LEU A 56 2.31 -4.01 -5.95
CA LEU A 56 2.36 -3.55 -7.33
C LEU A 56 2.37 -4.76 -8.28
N SER A 57 1.34 -4.88 -9.10
CA SER A 57 1.29 -5.93 -10.12
C SER A 57 2.20 -5.59 -11.30
N LEU A 58 3.07 -6.54 -11.68
CA LEU A 58 3.87 -6.48 -12.90
C LEU A 58 3.27 -7.46 -13.92
N ASN A 59 2.78 -6.94 -15.05
CA ASN A 59 2.21 -7.79 -16.09
C ASN A 59 3.33 -8.56 -16.81
N THR A 60 3.56 -9.81 -16.40
CA THR A 60 4.67 -10.66 -16.88
C THR A 60 4.54 -11.10 -18.34
N GLN A 61 3.42 -10.81 -19.00
CA GLN A 61 3.23 -11.06 -20.45
C GLN A 61 3.65 -9.85 -21.31
N LYS A 62 3.89 -8.68 -20.69
CA LYS A 62 4.32 -7.47 -21.41
C LYS A 62 5.84 -7.34 -21.46
N LYS A 63 6.32 -6.62 -22.47
CA LYS A 63 7.74 -6.26 -22.65
C LYS A 63 8.31 -5.66 -21.35
N TYR A 64 9.60 -5.92 -21.12
CA TYR A 64 10.36 -5.60 -19.90
C TYR A 64 9.98 -6.47 -18.71
N PHE A 65 8.70 -6.52 -18.36
CA PHE A 65 8.20 -7.24 -17.19
C PHE A 65 8.18 -8.77 -17.33
N ASN A 66 8.29 -9.29 -18.56
CA ASN A 66 8.51 -10.71 -18.83
C ASN A 66 9.91 -11.19 -18.38
N ASN A 67 10.91 -10.29 -18.30
CA ASN A 67 12.27 -10.63 -17.87
C ASN A 67 12.38 -10.65 -16.32
N PRO A 68 12.78 -11.77 -15.69
CA PRO A 68 12.96 -11.86 -14.23
C PRO A 68 13.94 -10.84 -13.66
N LEU A 69 15.04 -10.53 -14.37
CA LEU A 69 16.05 -9.56 -13.90
C LEU A 69 15.48 -8.16 -13.81
N VAL A 70 14.60 -7.78 -14.75
CA VAL A 70 13.89 -6.48 -14.69
C VAL A 70 12.96 -6.43 -13.48
N ARG A 71 12.24 -7.51 -13.18
CA ARG A 71 11.37 -7.57 -12.00
C ARG A 71 12.18 -7.50 -10.70
N LEU A 72 13.31 -8.20 -10.61
CA LEU A 72 14.22 -8.11 -9.47
C LEU A 72 14.81 -6.71 -9.31
N ALA A 73 15.19 -6.06 -10.41
CA ALA A 73 15.68 -4.69 -10.38
C ALA A 73 14.63 -3.72 -9.80
N ILE A 74 13.37 -3.86 -10.20
CA ILE A 74 12.26 -3.06 -9.65
C ILE A 74 12.07 -3.31 -8.15
N ASN A 75 12.14 -4.56 -7.69
CA ASN A 75 12.03 -4.89 -6.26
C ASN A 75 13.15 -4.25 -5.43
N HIS A 76 14.39 -4.28 -5.92
CA HIS A 76 15.53 -3.65 -5.24
C HIS A 76 15.52 -2.11 -5.31
N ALA A 77 14.78 -1.52 -6.26
CA ALA A 77 14.73 -0.07 -6.46
C ALA A 77 13.68 0.65 -5.60
N ILE A 78 12.75 -0.07 -4.96
CA ILE A 78 11.67 0.51 -4.17
C ILE A 78 12.01 0.39 -2.67
N ASN A 79 12.13 1.53 -1.99
CA ASN A 79 12.30 1.55 -0.54
C ASN A 79 10.94 1.36 0.15
N VAL A 80 10.63 0.12 0.53
CA VAL A 80 9.34 -0.23 1.14
C VAL A 80 9.18 0.35 2.54
N ASP A 81 10.26 0.50 3.32
CA ASP A 81 10.18 1.10 4.66
C ASP A 81 9.80 2.58 4.58
N ASP A 82 10.44 3.32 3.67
CA ASP A 82 10.12 4.72 3.41
C ASP A 82 8.70 4.87 2.86
N TYR A 83 8.30 3.99 1.92
CA TYR A 83 6.93 3.96 1.40
C TYR A 83 5.87 3.74 2.49
N ILE A 84 6.12 2.84 3.46
CA ILE A 84 5.21 2.63 4.59
C ILE A 84 5.13 3.87 5.47
N LYS A 85 6.26 4.55 5.73
CA LYS A 85 6.24 5.80 6.49
C LYS A 85 5.42 6.87 5.79
N VAL A 86 5.70 7.12 4.51
CA VAL A 86 5.10 8.23 3.76
C VAL A 86 3.62 7.98 3.40
N ILE A 87 3.26 6.76 3.00
CA ILE A 87 1.91 6.46 2.51
C ILE A 87 1.00 5.90 3.60
N TYR A 88 1.58 5.14 4.53
CA TYR A 88 0.84 4.47 5.59
C TYR A 88 1.01 5.10 6.97
N GLU A 89 1.86 6.13 7.14
CA GLU A 89 2.08 6.79 8.43
C GLU A 89 2.41 5.78 9.55
N GLY A 90 3.06 4.66 9.19
CA GLY A 90 3.38 3.56 10.12
C GLY A 90 2.23 2.57 10.41
N PHE A 91 1.01 2.79 9.92
CA PHE A 91 -0.14 1.87 10.06
C PHE A 91 -0.10 0.68 9.09
N ALA A 92 1.09 0.22 8.70
CA ALA A 92 1.27 -0.97 7.87
C ALA A 92 2.56 -1.71 8.22
N GLN A 93 2.58 -3.00 7.90
CA GLN A 93 3.75 -3.85 8.02
C GLN A 93 4.34 -4.14 6.64
N LYS A 94 5.68 -4.26 6.56
CA LYS A 94 6.37 -4.67 5.34
C LYS A 94 5.89 -6.05 4.85
N MET A 95 5.40 -6.08 3.61
CA MET A 95 4.97 -7.31 2.95
C MET A 95 6.19 -8.11 2.47
N VAL A 96 6.18 -9.42 2.75
CA VAL A 96 7.23 -10.37 2.33
C VAL A 96 6.62 -11.50 1.51
N ASN A 97 5.54 -12.10 2.03
CA ASN A 97 4.77 -13.14 1.35
C ASN A 97 3.52 -12.56 0.68
N PRO A 98 2.86 -13.31 -0.24
CA PRO A 98 1.63 -12.88 -0.90
C PRO A 98 0.41 -12.65 0.01
N PHE A 99 0.46 -13.16 1.25
CA PHE A 99 -0.61 -13.03 2.24
C PHE A 99 -0.04 -12.60 3.60
N PRO A 100 -0.82 -11.94 4.47
CA PRO A 100 -0.33 -11.39 5.74
C PRO A 100 0.01 -12.48 6.77
N PRO A 101 0.88 -12.18 7.76
CA PRO A 101 1.30 -13.13 8.79
C PRO A 101 0.19 -13.56 9.76
N THR A 102 -0.97 -12.89 9.70
CA THR A 102 -2.19 -13.24 10.43
C THR A 102 -2.87 -14.51 9.88
N ILE A 103 -2.50 -14.97 8.69
CA ILE A 103 -3.00 -16.20 8.07
C ILE A 103 -2.00 -17.33 8.31
N TRP A 104 -2.51 -18.51 8.67
CA TRP A 104 -1.72 -19.72 8.89
C TRP A 104 -0.86 -20.08 7.65
N GLY A 105 0.31 -20.68 7.88
CA GLY A 105 1.23 -21.07 6.81
C GLY A 105 2.15 -19.96 6.31
N TYR A 106 2.16 -18.78 6.94
CA TYR A 106 3.10 -17.72 6.61
C TYR A 106 4.55 -18.18 6.78
N ASN A 107 5.38 -17.97 5.77
CA ASN A 107 6.79 -18.36 5.82
C ASN A 107 7.65 -17.23 6.39
N TYR A 108 8.10 -17.39 7.64
CA TYR A 108 8.94 -16.43 8.35
C TYR A 108 10.44 -16.49 7.96
N ASN A 109 10.86 -17.51 7.21
CA ASN A 109 12.26 -17.67 6.81
C ASN A 109 12.61 -16.92 5.52
N ILE A 110 11.60 -16.48 4.74
CA ILE A 110 11.83 -15.70 3.53
C ILE A 110 12.28 -14.30 3.93
N LYS A 111 13.40 -13.87 3.37
CA LYS A 111 13.90 -12.50 3.52
C LYS A 111 13.34 -11.62 2.40
N PRO A 112 12.81 -10.42 2.70
CA PRO A 112 12.41 -9.49 1.67
C PRO A 112 13.62 -9.06 0.83
N TYR A 113 13.37 -8.63 -0.40
CA TYR A 113 14.40 -7.97 -1.20
C TYR A 113 14.87 -6.70 -0.50
N GLU A 114 16.18 -6.51 -0.45
CA GLU A 114 16.80 -5.31 0.13
C GLU A 114 16.63 -4.12 -0.82
N TYR A 115 16.50 -2.92 -0.26
CA TYR A 115 16.57 -1.70 -1.05
C TYR A 115 18.04 -1.40 -1.41
N ASP A 116 18.40 -1.60 -2.67
CA ASP A 116 19.75 -1.41 -3.19
C ASP A 116 19.72 -0.89 -4.64
N LEU A 117 19.96 0.41 -4.79
CA LEU A 117 20.00 1.07 -6.09
C LEU A 117 21.18 0.63 -6.97
N LYS A 118 22.31 0.22 -6.38
CA LYS A 118 23.47 -0.26 -7.16
C LYS A 118 23.12 -1.61 -7.77
N LYS A 119 22.58 -2.53 -6.97
CA LYS A 119 22.12 -3.84 -7.44
C LYS A 119 20.99 -3.73 -8.47
N ALA A 120 20.02 -2.84 -8.26
CA ALA A 120 18.96 -2.61 -9.23
C ALA A 120 19.49 -2.15 -10.61
N LYS A 121 20.42 -1.19 -10.63
CA LYS A 121 21.05 -0.72 -11.87
C LYS A 121 21.86 -1.81 -12.57
N GLU A 122 22.59 -2.61 -11.81
CA GLU A 122 23.36 -3.74 -12.34
C GLU A 122 22.44 -4.81 -12.98
N LEU A 123 21.34 -5.16 -12.32
CA LEU A 123 20.34 -6.09 -12.86
C LEU A 123 19.72 -5.59 -14.17
N LEU A 124 19.45 -4.28 -14.30
CA LEU A 124 18.97 -3.71 -15.56
C LEU A 124 20.02 -3.77 -16.66
N LYS A 125 21.30 -3.55 -16.34
CA LYS A 125 22.41 -3.68 -17.30
C LYS A 125 22.52 -5.13 -17.78
N GLN A 126 22.49 -6.11 -16.87
CA GLN A 126 22.49 -7.54 -17.21
C GLN A 126 21.28 -7.95 -18.05
N ALA A 127 20.13 -7.31 -17.84
CA ALA A 127 18.93 -7.52 -18.65
C ALA A 127 18.97 -6.87 -20.04
N GLY A 128 20.05 -6.14 -20.38
CA GLY A 128 20.19 -5.43 -21.66
C GLY A 128 19.52 -4.05 -21.70
N TYR A 129 19.19 -3.47 -20.54
CA TYR A 129 18.56 -2.14 -20.41
C TYR A 129 19.43 -1.16 -19.59
N PRO A 130 20.70 -0.90 -19.97
CA PRO A 130 21.60 -0.03 -19.20
C PRO A 130 21.10 1.42 -19.08
N ASN A 131 20.26 1.87 -20.02
CA ASN A 131 19.66 3.20 -20.03
C ASN A 131 18.19 3.20 -19.57
N GLY A 132 17.71 2.08 -19.01
CA GLY A 132 16.33 1.92 -18.57
C GLY A 132 15.33 1.82 -19.73
N PHE A 133 14.06 2.07 -19.41
CA PHE A 133 12.95 2.05 -20.36
C PHE A 133 11.79 2.89 -19.81
N LYS A 134 10.83 3.24 -20.68
CA LYS A 134 9.59 3.93 -20.28
C LYS A 134 8.49 2.91 -19.99
N THR A 135 7.65 3.19 -19.01
CA THR A 135 6.50 2.36 -18.64
C THR A 135 5.38 3.18 -18.01
N THR A 136 4.28 2.53 -17.63
CA THR A 136 3.08 3.15 -17.06
C THR A 136 2.62 2.37 -15.84
N ILE A 137 2.22 3.08 -14.79
CA ILE A 137 1.56 2.54 -13.59
C ILE A 137 0.11 3.03 -13.59
N PHE A 138 -0.83 2.13 -13.31
CA PHE A 138 -2.22 2.50 -13.09
C PHE A 138 -2.45 2.70 -11.60
N THR A 139 -3.22 3.74 -11.26
CA THR A 139 -3.65 4.04 -9.90
C THR A 139 -5.10 4.49 -9.92
N THR A 140 -5.72 4.56 -8.76
CA THR A 140 -7.12 4.95 -8.58
C THR A 140 -7.19 6.40 -8.11
N SER A 141 -8.31 7.08 -8.36
CA SER A 141 -8.51 8.46 -7.91
C SER A 141 -8.63 8.57 -6.38
N THR A 142 -8.99 7.48 -5.71
CA THR A 142 -9.11 7.37 -4.26
C THR A 142 -8.43 6.09 -3.75
N ARG A 143 -7.97 6.12 -2.50
CA ARG A 143 -7.24 5.02 -1.85
C ARG A 143 -8.00 3.68 -1.85
N ASN A 144 -9.30 3.72 -1.60
CA ASN A 144 -10.18 2.57 -1.73
C ASN A 144 -10.96 2.74 -3.04
N PRO A 145 -10.50 2.16 -4.16
CA PRO A 145 -11.36 2.00 -5.32
C PRO A 145 -12.57 1.14 -4.97
N LYS A 146 -13.71 1.45 -5.59
CA LYS A 146 -14.97 0.72 -5.45
C LYS A 146 -14.81 -0.76 -5.77
#